data_AF-A0A523GDE4-F1
#
_entry.id   AF-A0A523GDE4-F1
#
_cell.length_a   1.000
_cell.length_b   1.000
_cell.length_c   1.000
_cell.angle_alpha   90.00
_cell.angle_beta   90.00
_cell.angle_gamma   90.00
#
_symmetry.space_group_name_H-M   'P 1'
#
loop_
_entity.id
_entity.type
_entity.pdbx_description
1 polymer ?
#
loop_
_entity_poly.entity_id
_entity_poly.type
_entity_poly.pdbx_seq_one_letter_code
_entity_poly.pdbx_strand_id
1 'polypeptide(L)'
;MIRENYSYQRLEANSLLLIGLTIALLAGIIPLKVAAQDPLSESEQVIHVLNRLAYGPRPGDIERVLSTGISAYIEQQLFPETIPDPIAEKILADYEIVGMTFGELVAYDRPAITSMSNRRRFSVQQRAQLAEELMADKTSSGGSKKSDQRIAARRNLLNPDIAAEVILRNQPESAVELVDVRLLRAIYSERQLLEMMVDFWANHFNVFLADFYLSADYTQNVIRPNALGKFEDLLVATATHPAMMYYLDNWLSAASAETVKSRLDRGHEVYPGNKERRSLAMRKRRPFFDQATGLNENYARELMELHTVGVNGGYTQEDVIQVAKSFTGWTIDSIRGSESEGEFMFDPLLHEGGDKKVLGETIPAGGMDEGMQILKLLAQHPSTARFISTKLVRRFVADDPPQEIIELASQAFTRTGGDIREVLRAIFTAPSFFSPEYYFGKVKKPIELVASAMRAVSADIDGGSFEPMSYLNRVTRQMGEPLYRHLAPDGFPDVASAWISTNTLYLRMEFAIDLSTGKIPDVSVDIDAAQSLIKQLDFPEPTSSQFAGVRSLAQQMEDNMMQNSDMMQMDAMQANMMQGSEPSSQSKEILDTRVLATVVALGSPRFQNR
;
A
#
# COMPACT_ATOMS: atom_id res chain seq x y z
N MET A 1 -3.55 -53.27 -6.31
CA MET A 1 -2.77 -52.01 -6.23
C MET A 1 -2.56 -51.29 -7.58
N ILE A 2 -3.33 -51.61 -8.65
CA ILE A 2 -3.33 -50.88 -9.95
C ILE A 2 -4.78 -50.60 -10.43
N ARG A 3 -5.78 -50.59 -9.54
CA ARG A 3 -7.19 -50.35 -9.93
C ARG A 3 -7.93 -49.27 -9.12
N GLU A 4 -7.28 -48.60 -8.18
CA GLU A 4 -7.89 -47.51 -7.39
C GLU A 4 -7.42 -46.10 -7.76
N ASN A 5 -6.41 -45.95 -8.63
CA ASN A 5 -5.92 -44.64 -9.08
C ASN A 5 -6.70 -44.04 -10.28
N TYR A 6 -7.69 -44.76 -10.83
CA TYR A 6 -8.45 -44.29 -12.00
C TYR A 6 -9.79 -43.60 -11.67
N SER A 7 -10.25 -43.62 -10.41
CA SER A 7 -11.47 -42.90 -9.99
C SER A 7 -11.19 -41.47 -9.52
N TYR A 8 -10.03 -41.20 -8.91
CA TYR A 8 -9.63 -39.84 -8.51
C TYR A 8 -9.31 -38.94 -9.71
N GLN A 9 -8.66 -39.47 -10.75
CA GLN A 9 -8.40 -38.70 -11.98
C GLN A 9 -9.68 -38.35 -12.77
N ARG A 10 -10.79 -39.07 -12.61
CA ARG A 10 -12.06 -38.75 -13.27
C ARG A 10 -12.88 -37.67 -12.54
N LEU A 11 -12.72 -37.55 -11.22
CA LEU A 11 -13.33 -36.46 -10.44
C LEU A 11 -12.55 -35.16 -10.63
N GLU A 12 -11.21 -35.20 -10.61
CA GLU A 12 -10.39 -34.03 -10.94
C GLU A 12 -10.53 -33.59 -12.40
N ALA A 13 -10.65 -34.53 -13.35
CA ALA A 13 -10.88 -34.19 -14.75
C ALA A 13 -12.26 -33.58 -14.99
N ASN A 14 -13.31 -33.98 -14.26
CA ASN A 14 -14.65 -33.39 -14.39
C ASN A 14 -14.76 -32.02 -13.68
N SER A 15 -14.06 -31.81 -12.57
CA SER A 15 -13.96 -30.51 -11.90
C SER A 15 -13.08 -29.52 -12.68
N LEU A 16 -11.98 -29.98 -13.29
CA LEU A 16 -11.17 -29.19 -14.22
C LEU A 16 -11.85 -29.00 -15.58
N LEU A 17 -12.73 -29.91 -16.03
CA LEU A 17 -13.58 -29.65 -17.19
C LEU A 17 -14.70 -28.67 -16.89
N LEU A 18 -15.28 -28.65 -15.67
CA LEU A 18 -16.29 -27.65 -15.31
C LEU A 18 -15.67 -26.26 -15.08
N ILE A 19 -14.50 -26.19 -14.44
CA ILE A 19 -13.70 -24.95 -14.30
C ILE A 19 -13.15 -24.51 -15.66
N GLY A 20 -12.74 -25.47 -16.50
CA GLY A 20 -12.29 -25.24 -17.88
C GLY A 20 -13.42 -24.83 -18.83
N LEU A 21 -14.64 -25.37 -18.70
CA LEU A 21 -15.81 -24.95 -19.48
C LEU A 21 -16.38 -23.63 -18.99
N THR A 22 -16.32 -23.30 -17.69
CA THR A 22 -16.71 -21.97 -17.21
C THR A 22 -15.69 -20.91 -17.63
N ILE A 23 -14.39 -21.22 -17.61
CA ILE A 23 -13.37 -20.32 -18.18
C ILE A 23 -13.50 -20.23 -19.71
N ALA A 24 -13.82 -21.32 -20.42
CA ALA A 24 -14.01 -21.29 -21.88
C ALA A 24 -15.33 -20.65 -22.34
N LEU A 25 -16.40 -20.71 -21.54
CA LEU A 25 -17.63 -19.95 -21.79
C LEU A 25 -17.48 -18.46 -21.39
N LEU A 26 -16.59 -18.12 -20.46
CA LEU A 26 -16.27 -16.73 -20.08
C LEU A 26 -15.11 -16.12 -20.88
N ALA A 27 -14.32 -16.93 -21.58
CA ALA A 27 -13.19 -16.54 -22.41
C ALA A 27 -13.33 -17.12 -23.82
N GLY A 28 -14.44 -16.79 -24.48
CA GLY A 28 -14.54 -16.96 -25.93
C GLY A 28 -13.39 -16.22 -26.60
N ILE A 29 -12.32 -16.95 -26.91
CA ILE A 29 -11.23 -16.51 -27.77
C ILE A 29 -11.80 -16.46 -29.19
N ILE A 30 -12.42 -15.33 -29.50
CA ILE A 30 -12.45 -14.80 -30.86
C ILE A 30 -11.30 -13.79 -30.87
N PRO A 31 -10.36 -13.82 -31.83
CA PRO A 31 -9.50 -12.68 -32.06
C PRO A 31 -10.43 -11.55 -32.51
N LEU A 32 -10.89 -10.73 -31.56
CA LEU A 32 -11.51 -9.46 -31.86
C LEU A 32 -10.43 -8.67 -32.57
N LYS A 33 -10.55 -8.63 -33.89
CA LYS A 33 -10.00 -7.55 -34.70
C LYS A 33 -10.48 -6.29 -33.98
N VAL A 34 -9.57 -5.63 -33.26
CA VAL A 34 -9.84 -4.37 -32.58
C VAL A 34 -10.25 -3.42 -33.71
N ALA A 35 -11.56 -3.29 -33.92
CA ALA A 35 -12.07 -2.18 -34.70
C ALA A 35 -11.54 -0.94 -33.98
N ALA A 36 -10.93 -0.02 -34.73
CA ALA A 36 -10.49 1.25 -34.17
C ALA A 36 -11.67 1.84 -33.41
N GLN A 37 -11.58 1.86 -32.07
CA GLN A 37 -12.62 2.45 -31.23
C GLN A 37 -12.59 3.94 -31.48
N ASP A 38 -13.77 4.55 -31.58
CA ASP A 38 -13.88 6.00 -31.75
C ASP A 38 -13.16 6.72 -30.59
N PRO A 39 -12.51 7.87 -30.83
CA PRO A 39 -11.89 8.66 -29.77
C PRO A 39 -12.88 8.96 -28.64
N LEU A 40 -12.38 8.99 -27.40
CA LEU A 40 -13.21 9.32 -26.23
C LEU A 40 -13.83 10.70 -26.38
N SER A 41 -15.13 10.80 -26.12
CA SER A 41 -15.84 12.06 -25.96
C SER A 41 -15.27 12.89 -24.79
N GLU A 42 -15.57 14.18 -24.77
CA GLU A 42 -15.09 15.07 -23.70
C GLU A 42 -15.52 14.60 -22.31
N SER A 43 -16.78 14.16 -22.15
CA SER A 43 -17.28 13.59 -20.90
C SER A 43 -16.53 12.31 -20.50
N GLU A 44 -16.26 11.41 -21.44
CA GLU A 44 -15.48 10.19 -21.17
C GLU A 44 -14.03 10.51 -20.77
N GLN A 45 -13.42 11.53 -21.37
CA GLN A 45 -12.09 11.99 -20.97
C GLN A 45 -12.09 12.57 -19.54
N VAL A 46 -13.13 13.33 -19.16
CA VAL A 46 -13.31 13.82 -17.78
C VAL A 46 -13.45 12.66 -16.81
N ILE A 47 -14.29 11.67 -17.12
CA ILE A 47 -14.49 10.47 -16.30
C ILE A 47 -13.19 9.67 -16.19
N HIS A 48 -12.43 9.55 -17.29
CA HIS A 48 -11.13 8.89 -17.31
C HIS A 48 -10.18 9.57 -16.32
N VAL A 49 -10.04 10.89 -16.42
CA VAL A 49 -9.17 11.69 -15.54
C VAL A 49 -9.58 11.57 -14.08
N LEU A 50 -10.88 11.67 -13.76
CA LEU A 50 -11.38 11.51 -12.39
C LEU A 50 -11.16 10.10 -11.82
N ASN A 51 -11.06 9.07 -12.67
CA ASN A 51 -10.76 7.70 -12.24
C ASN A 51 -9.26 7.36 -12.22
N ARG A 52 -8.40 8.21 -12.80
CA ARG A 52 -6.94 8.00 -12.83
C ARG A 52 -6.21 8.92 -11.86
N LEU A 53 -6.56 10.20 -11.84
CA LEU A 53 -5.93 11.22 -10.99
C LEU A 53 -6.63 11.38 -9.64
N ALA A 54 -7.70 10.64 -9.39
CA ALA A 54 -8.44 10.65 -8.15
C ALA A 54 -9.02 9.26 -7.85
N TYR A 55 -9.63 9.12 -6.67
CA TYR A 55 -10.34 7.91 -6.27
C TYR A 55 -11.68 7.72 -7.01
N GLY A 56 -12.00 8.54 -8.01
CA GLY A 56 -13.26 8.51 -8.75
C GLY A 56 -14.13 9.74 -8.51
N PRO A 57 -15.14 9.95 -9.37
CA PRO A 57 -16.01 11.10 -9.30
C PRO A 57 -16.99 11.02 -8.13
N ARG A 58 -17.25 12.16 -7.49
CA ARG A 58 -18.46 12.41 -6.70
C ARG A 58 -19.51 13.13 -7.55
N PRO A 59 -20.79 13.11 -7.15
CA PRO A 59 -21.81 13.96 -7.75
C PRO A 59 -21.35 15.43 -7.86
N GLY A 60 -21.43 16.02 -9.05
CA GLY A 60 -20.97 17.38 -9.35
C GLY A 60 -19.51 17.50 -9.84
N ASP A 61 -18.67 16.46 -9.66
CA ASP A 61 -17.27 16.52 -10.09
C ASP A 61 -17.13 16.58 -11.61
N ILE A 62 -17.96 15.85 -12.36
CA ILE A 62 -17.91 15.79 -13.82
C ILE A 62 -18.20 17.19 -14.40
N GLU A 63 -19.26 17.84 -13.94
CA GLU A 63 -19.66 19.18 -14.41
C GLU A 63 -18.64 20.25 -14.01
N ARG A 64 -18.06 20.12 -12.82
CA ARG A 64 -16.97 21.00 -12.36
C ARG A 64 -15.74 20.88 -13.25
N VAL A 65 -15.34 19.67 -13.63
CA VAL A 65 -14.18 19.48 -14.52
C VAL A 65 -14.51 19.88 -15.95
N LEU A 66 -15.71 19.61 -16.47
CA LEU A 66 -16.15 20.08 -17.79
C LEU A 66 -16.13 21.61 -17.88
N SER A 67 -16.59 22.30 -16.84
CA SER A 67 -16.60 23.77 -16.81
C SER A 67 -15.21 24.38 -16.63
N THR A 68 -14.31 23.73 -15.90
CA THR A 68 -12.94 24.20 -15.65
C THR A 68 -12.00 23.85 -16.81
N GLY A 69 -12.26 22.74 -17.49
CA GLY A 69 -11.41 22.13 -18.52
C GLY A 69 -10.41 21.12 -17.93
N ILE A 70 -10.20 20.01 -18.64
CA ILE A 70 -9.36 18.88 -18.21
C ILE A 70 -7.93 19.33 -17.89
N SER A 71 -7.31 20.12 -18.78
CA SER A 71 -5.93 20.58 -18.56
C SER A 71 -5.80 21.43 -17.30
N ALA A 72 -6.75 22.34 -17.04
CA ALA A 72 -6.73 23.16 -15.83
C ALA A 72 -6.95 22.34 -14.56
N TYR A 73 -7.80 21.30 -14.61
CA TYR A 73 -7.97 20.36 -13.51
C TYR A 73 -6.69 19.57 -13.22
N ILE A 74 -6.02 19.05 -14.26
CA ILE A 74 -4.72 18.35 -14.12
C ILE A 74 -3.70 19.29 -13.47
N GLU A 75 -3.58 20.53 -13.95
CA GLU A 75 -2.69 21.53 -13.36
C GLU A 75 -2.98 21.76 -11.89
N GLN A 76 -4.25 21.99 -11.55
CA GLN A 76 -4.65 22.22 -10.17
C GLN A 76 -4.25 21.05 -9.26
N GLN A 77 -4.47 19.80 -9.70
CA GLN A 77 -4.13 18.60 -8.93
C GLN A 77 -2.61 18.39 -8.77
N LEU A 78 -1.80 18.87 -9.72
CA LEU A 78 -0.33 18.85 -9.59
C LEU A 78 0.19 19.85 -8.53
N PHE A 79 -0.61 20.85 -8.16
CA PHE A 79 -0.29 21.85 -7.14
C PHE A 79 -1.35 21.85 -6.03
N PRO A 80 -1.43 20.78 -5.22
CA PRO A 80 -2.48 20.60 -4.22
C PRO A 80 -2.54 21.70 -3.15
N GLU A 81 -1.44 22.41 -2.93
CA GLU A 81 -1.38 23.60 -2.06
C GLU A 81 -2.30 24.74 -2.52
N THR A 82 -2.71 24.73 -3.79
CA THR A 82 -3.66 25.70 -4.36
C THR A 82 -5.12 25.30 -4.17
N ILE A 83 -5.38 24.10 -3.66
CA ILE A 83 -6.72 23.53 -3.49
C ILE A 83 -7.15 23.71 -2.02
N PRO A 84 -8.19 24.53 -1.75
CA PRO A 84 -8.82 24.57 -0.44
C PRO A 84 -9.43 23.21 -0.10
N ASP A 85 -9.22 22.73 1.12
CA ASP A 85 -9.72 21.41 1.54
C ASP A 85 -10.43 21.45 2.91
N PRO A 86 -11.38 22.39 3.13
CA PRO A 86 -11.91 22.69 4.46
C PRO A 86 -12.69 21.54 5.08
N ILE A 87 -13.30 20.66 4.27
CA ILE A 87 -14.05 19.50 4.75
C ILE A 87 -13.10 18.47 5.32
N ALA A 88 -12.08 18.06 4.55
CA ALA A 88 -11.09 17.10 5.03
C ALA A 88 -10.27 17.67 6.18
N GLU A 89 -9.87 18.95 6.12
CA GLU A 89 -9.15 19.62 7.21
C GLU A 89 -9.96 19.63 8.51
N LYS A 90 -11.28 19.85 8.45
CA LYS A 90 -12.17 19.78 9.61
C LYS A 90 -12.27 18.35 10.17
N ILE A 91 -12.48 17.36 9.31
CA ILE A 91 -12.61 15.95 9.73
C ILE A 91 -11.31 15.44 10.35
N LEU A 92 -10.18 15.80 9.75
CA LEU A 92 -8.86 15.35 10.20
C LEU A 92 -8.37 16.07 11.46
N ALA A 93 -9.01 17.19 11.86
CA ALA A 93 -8.67 17.91 13.08
C ALA A 93 -8.95 17.09 14.35
N ASP A 94 -9.80 16.06 14.25
CA ASP A 94 -10.11 15.14 15.35
C ASP A 94 -9.06 14.02 15.52
N TYR A 95 -8.08 13.94 14.62
CA TYR A 95 -7.01 12.93 14.62
C TYR A 95 -5.69 13.54 15.08
N GLU A 96 -5.25 13.19 16.28
CA GLU A 96 -4.09 13.78 16.95
C GLU A 96 -2.78 13.61 16.17
N ILE A 97 -2.59 12.48 15.48
CA ILE A 97 -1.36 12.24 14.71
C ILE A 97 -1.17 13.24 13.56
N VAL A 98 -2.23 13.95 13.16
CA VAL A 98 -2.19 14.92 12.06
C VAL A 98 -1.50 16.19 12.55
N GLY A 99 -0.23 16.35 12.19
CA GLY A 99 0.56 17.53 12.51
C GLY A 99 1.49 17.38 13.72
N MET A 100 1.49 16.23 14.38
CA MET A 100 2.51 15.91 15.37
C MET A 100 3.89 15.78 14.73
N THR A 101 4.89 16.26 15.44
CA THR A 101 6.31 16.01 15.19
C THR A 101 6.69 14.59 15.64
N PHE A 102 7.85 14.10 15.18
CA PHE A 102 8.40 12.81 15.60
C PHE A 102 8.46 12.66 17.13
N GLY A 103 8.95 13.68 17.84
CA GLY A 103 9.05 13.66 19.31
C GLY A 103 7.70 13.61 20.02
N GLU A 104 6.67 14.26 19.47
CA GLU A 104 5.30 14.21 19.98
C GLU A 104 4.69 12.83 19.77
N LEU A 105 4.90 12.20 18.60
CA LEU A 105 4.45 10.82 18.33
C LEU A 105 5.13 9.80 19.25
N VAL A 106 6.43 9.95 19.52
CA VAL A 106 7.15 9.11 20.49
C VAL A 106 6.56 9.28 21.90
N ALA A 107 6.17 10.50 22.28
CA ALA A 107 5.54 10.75 23.57
C ALA A 107 4.13 10.16 23.66
N TYR A 108 3.34 10.30 22.59
CA TYR A 108 1.99 9.75 22.45
C TYR A 108 1.97 8.22 22.63
N ASP A 109 2.89 7.50 21.96
CA ASP A 109 2.96 6.03 22.00
C ASP A 109 3.78 5.45 23.16
N ARG A 110 4.46 6.28 23.98
CA ARG A 110 5.42 5.83 25.01
C ARG A 110 4.90 4.74 25.96
N PRO A 111 3.64 4.78 26.46
CA PRO A 111 3.09 3.70 27.29
C PRO A 111 3.04 2.36 26.55
N ALA A 112 2.69 2.35 25.26
CA ALA A 112 2.62 1.16 24.42
C ALA A 112 4.02 0.62 24.08
N ILE A 113 4.97 1.48 23.71
CA ILE A 113 6.37 1.12 23.38
C ILE A 113 7.03 0.34 24.54
N THR A 114 6.82 0.80 25.78
CA THR A 114 7.40 0.17 26.97
C THR A 114 6.91 -1.27 27.15
N SER A 115 5.63 -1.54 26.86
CA SER A 115 5.02 -2.88 26.95
C SER A 115 5.47 -3.83 25.82
N MET A 116 5.80 -3.29 24.64
CA MET A 116 6.15 -4.06 23.43
C MET A 116 7.63 -4.42 23.32
N SER A 117 8.52 -3.68 24.01
CA SER A 117 9.98 -3.88 23.99
C SER A 117 10.49 -5.26 24.43
N ASN A 118 9.60 -6.15 24.90
CA ASN A 118 9.88 -7.53 25.29
C ASN A 118 9.52 -8.61 24.23
N ARG A 119 8.98 -8.22 23.06
CA ARG A 119 8.60 -9.20 22.02
C ARG A 119 9.78 -9.54 21.09
N ARG A 120 9.88 -10.82 20.70
CA ARG A 120 10.90 -11.33 19.78
C ARG A 120 10.67 -10.72 18.39
N ARG A 121 11.67 -10.01 17.85
CA ARG A 121 11.61 -9.34 16.54
C ARG A 121 11.99 -10.30 15.43
N PHE A 122 11.30 -10.21 14.28
CA PHE A 122 11.64 -10.96 13.07
C PHE A 122 12.52 -10.10 12.14
N SER A 123 13.60 -10.68 11.62
CA SER A 123 14.43 -10.03 10.59
C SER A 123 13.69 -9.92 9.26
N VAL A 124 14.17 -9.08 8.34
CA VAL A 124 13.64 -8.98 6.95
C VAL A 124 13.53 -10.37 6.30
N GLN A 125 14.59 -11.17 6.39
CA GLN A 125 14.62 -12.52 5.82
C GLN A 125 13.56 -13.44 6.41
N GLN A 126 13.32 -13.34 7.74
CA GLN A 126 12.27 -14.11 8.39
C GLN A 126 10.87 -13.65 7.96
N ARG A 127 10.67 -12.34 7.73
CA ARG A 127 9.40 -11.82 7.19
C ARG A 127 9.18 -12.22 5.73
N ALA A 128 10.21 -12.19 4.89
CA ALA A 128 10.14 -12.62 3.49
C ALA A 128 9.82 -14.11 3.37
N GLN A 129 10.52 -14.96 4.14
CA GLN A 129 10.22 -16.40 4.22
C GLN A 129 8.78 -16.65 4.70
N LEU A 130 8.34 -15.91 5.73
CA LEU A 130 6.97 -16.01 6.22
C LEU A 130 5.95 -15.56 5.16
N ALA A 131 6.23 -14.50 4.41
CA ALA A 131 5.37 -14.05 3.32
C ALA A 131 5.27 -15.13 2.22
N GLU A 132 6.37 -15.76 1.85
CA GLU A 132 6.39 -16.87 0.89
C GLU A 132 5.60 -18.09 1.39
N GLU A 133 5.78 -18.48 2.66
CA GLU A 133 5.01 -19.55 3.31
C GLU A 133 3.49 -19.25 3.29
N LEU A 134 3.10 -18.01 3.62
CA LEU A 134 1.70 -17.57 3.62
C LEU A 134 1.08 -17.55 2.22
N MET A 135 1.88 -17.24 1.19
CA MET A 135 1.43 -17.29 -0.20
C MET A 135 1.31 -18.73 -0.72
N ALA A 136 2.20 -19.63 -0.29
CA ALA A 136 2.21 -21.04 -0.72
C ALA A 136 1.07 -21.87 -0.12
N ASP A 137 0.67 -21.63 1.13
CA ASP A 137 -0.39 -22.40 1.82
C ASP A 137 -1.80 -22.18 1.23
N LYS A 138 -1.98 -21.20 0.33
CA LYS A 138 -3.20 -21.07 -0.48
C LYS A 138 -3.37 -22.18 -1.52
N THR A 139 -2.38 -23.05 -1.71
CA THR A 139 -2.37 -24.09 -2.76
C THR A 139 -2.37 -25.54 -2.27
N SER A 140 -2.29 -25.80 -0.96
CA SER A 140 -2.15 -27.17 -0.43
C SER A 140 -3.25 -27.58 0.56
N SER A 141 -4.31 -28.22 0.05
CA SER A 141 -5.22 -29.00 0.89
C SER A 141 -4.78 -30.48 0.95
N GLY A 142 -3.92 -30.83 1.91
CA GLY A 142 -3.68 -32.24 2.25
C GLY A 142 -2.35 -32.56 2.93
N GLY A 143 -2.34 -32.75 4.25
CA GLY A 143 -1.18 -33.33 4.96
C GLY A 143 -1.30 -33.53 6.48
N SER A 144 -1.41 -34.80 6.90
CA SER A 144 -1.07 -35.44 8.20
C SER A 144 -1.29 -34.73 9.57
N LYS A 145 -2.06 -35.41 10.43
CA LYS A 145 -2.51 -35.02 11.80
C LYS A 145 -1.44 -34.68 12.85
N LYS A 146 -0.14 -34.93 12.62
CA LYS A 146 0.95 -34.57 13.57
C LYS A 146 1.72 -33.30 13.17
N SER A 147 1.76 -32.95 11.88
CA SER A 147 2.14 -31.59 11.44
C SER A 147 1.06 -30.59 11.81
N ASP A 148 -0.20 -31.01 11.83
CA ASP A 148 -1.36 -30.16 12.11
C ASP A 148 -1.36 -29.50 13.50
N GLN A 149 -0.81 -30.11 14.55
CA GLN A 149 -0.81 -29.46 15.88
C GLN A 149 0.31 -28.43 16.06
N ARG A 150 1.48 -28.64 15.44
CA ARG A 150 2.57 -27.64 15.43
C ARG A 150 2.30 -26.53 14.44
N ILE A 151 1.72 -26.87 13.29
CA ILE A 151 1.22 -25.90 12.31
C ILE A 151 0.04 -25.14 12.91
N ALA A 152 -0.95 -25.76 13.55
CA ALA A 152 -2.07 -25.06 14.20
C ALA A 152 -1.65 -24.20 15.40
N ALA A 153 -0.66 -24.62 16.19
CA ALA A 153 -0.11 -23.76 17.26
C ALA A 153 0.66 -22.55 16.69
N ARG A 154 1.36 -22.72 15.56
CA ARG A 154 1.94 -21.59 14.79
C ARG A 154 0.86 -20.76 14.12
N ARG A 155 -0.19 -21.39 13.56
CA ARG A 155 -1.38 -20.79 12.95
C ARG A 155 -2.13 -19.95 13.97
N ASN A 156 -2.21 -20.35 15.24
CA ASN A 156 -2.86 -19.52 16.27
C ASN A 156 -1.99 -18.35 16.76
N LEU A 157 -0.66 -18.43 16.62
CA LEU A 157 0.26 -17.31 16.82
C LEU A 157 0.39 -16.40 15.58
N LEU A 158 -0.02 -16.87 14.40
CA LEU A 158 0.23 -16.28 13.08
C LEU A 158 -1.01 -16.25 12.17
N ASN A 159 -2.21 -16.46 12.70
CA ASN A 159 -3.44 -16.32 11.92
C ASN A 159 -3.56 -14.83 11.65
N PRO A 160 -3.52 -14.34 10.41
CA PRO A 160 -3.60 -12.91 10.14
C PRO A 160 -4.84 -12.29 10.77
N ASP A 161 -5.93 -13.05 10.98
CA ASP A 161 -7.11 -12.56 11.67
C ASP A 161 -7.00 -12.60 13.20
N ILE A 162 -6.43 -13.65 13.84
CA ILE A 162 -6.26 -13.71 15.31
C ILE A 162 -5.02 -12.93 15.79
N ALA A 163 -3.92 -12.99 15.05
CA ALA A 163 -2.76 -12.14 15.26
C ALA A 163 -3.12 -10.69 14.96
N ALA A 164 -3.89 -10.37 13.90
CA ALA A 164 -4.44 -9.02 13.79
C ALA A 164 -5.38 -8.73 14.95
N GLU A 165 -6.24 -9.62 15.44
CA GLU A 165 -7.16 -9.30 16.54
C GLU A 165 -6.45 -9.12 17.90
N VAL A 166 -5.43 -9.91 18.22
CA VAL A 166 -4.59 -9.77 19.42
C VAL A 166 -3.63 -8.57 19.31
N ILE A 167 -3.16 -8.25 18.09
CA ILE A 167 -2.41 -7.02 17.81
C ILE A 167 -3.35 -5.80 17.89
N LEU A 168 -4.55 -5.85 17.30
CA LEU A 168 -5.59 -4.81 17.26
C LEU A 168 -6.10 -4.44 18.65
N ARG A 169 -6.29 -5.41 19.56
CA ARG A 169 -6.71 -5.13 20.95
C ARG A 169 -5.68 -4.37 21.79
N ASN A 170 -4.44 -4.22 21.33
CA ASN A 170 -3.38 -3.47 22.02
C ASN A 170 -2.56 -2.58 21.04
N GLN A 171 -3.13 -2.14 19.92
CA GLN A 171 -2.43 -1.17 19.08
C GLN A 171 -2.41 0.18 19.78
N PRO A 172 -1.29 0.91 19.73
CA PRO A 172 -1.31 2.31 20.10
C PRO A 172 -2.26 3.07 19.17
N GLU A 173 -2.86 4.13 19.72
CA GLU A 173 -3.86 4.96 19.04
C GLU A 173 -3.34 5.48 17.69
N SER A 174 -2.05 5.81 17.60
CA SER A 174 -1.39 6.26 16.36
C SER A 174 -1.52 5.30 15.18
N ALA A 175 -1.55 3.98 15.43
CA ALA A 175 -1.66 2.96 14.40
C ALA A 175 -3.04 2.93 13.76
N VAL A 176 -4.06 3.14 14.59
CA VAL A 176 -5.46 3.14 14.22
C VAL A 176 -5.74 4.42 13.45
N GLU A 177 -5.38 5.56 14.03
CA GLU A 177 -5.51 6.87 13.39
C GLU A 177 -4.80 6.94 12.04
N LEU A 178 -3.63 6.30 11.87
CA LEU A 178 -2.91 6.31 10.60
C LEU A 178 -3.71 5.66 9.47
N VAL A 179 -4.40 4.55 9.76
CA VAL A 179 -5.26 3.87 8.79
C VAL A 179 -6.48 4.74 8.48
N ASP A 180 -7.09 5.30 9.52
CA ASP A 180 -8.30 6.10 9.39
C ASP A 180 -8.05 7.36 8.57
N VAL A 181 -6.99 8.12 8.90
CA VAL A 181 -6.56 9.32 8.18
C VAL A 181 -6.32 9.03 6.69
N ARG A 182 -5.76 7.87 6.34
CA ARG A 182 -5.57 7.47 4.92
C ARG A 182 -6.90 7.31 4.20
N LEU A 183 -7.84 6.59 4.80
CA LEU A 183 -9.18 6.36 4.23
C LEU A 183 -9.98 7.66 4.15
N LEU A 184 -9.99 8.47 5.21
CA LEU A 184 -10.70 9.73 5.26
C LEU A 184 -10.18 10.73 4.22
N ARG A 185 -8.86 10.82 4.02
CA ARG A 185 -8.29 11.63 2.94
C ARG A 185 -8.71 11.14 1.57
N ALA A 186 -8.68 9.83 1.33
CA ALA A 186 -9.12 9.25 0.07
C ALA A 186 -10.60 9.57 -0.22
N ILE A 187 -11.46 9.54 0.79
CA ILE A 187 -12.89 9.81 0.69
C ILE A 187 -13.18 11.31 0.52
N TYR A 188 -12.67 12.15 1.43
CA TYR A 188 -13.11 13.54 1.58
C TYR A 188 -12.26 14.58 0.86
N SER A 189 -10.94 14.37 0.77
CA SER A 189 -10.02 15.41 0.29
C SER A 189 -10.30 15.82 -1.15
N GLU A 190 -10.21 17.12 -1.45
CA GLU A 190 -10.17 17.63 -2.83
C GLU A 190 -8.78 17.49 -3.47
N ARG A 191 -7.73 17.25 -2.68
CA ARG A 191 -6.33 17.07 -3.11
C ARG A 191 -6.06 15.63 -3.55
N GLN A 192 -6.93 15.10 -4.40
CA GLN A 192 -6.99 13.67 -4.70
C GLN A 192 -5.71 13.09 -5.31
N LEU A 193 -5.03 13.81 -6.21
CA LEU A 193 -3.78 13.33 -6.80
C LEU A 193 -2.66 13.22 -5.74
N LEU A 194 -2.63 14.15 -4.77
CA LEU A 194 -1.70 14.06 -3.65
C LEU A 194 -1.92 12.76 -2.88
N GLU A 195 -3.17 12.41 -2.56
CA GLU A 195 -3.48 11.18 -1.81
C GLU A 195 -3.12 9.92 -2.60
N MET A 196 -3.38 9.89 -3.91
CA MET A 196 -2.97 8.80 -4.79
C MET A 196 -1.44 8.63 -4.83
N MET A 197 -0.70 9.73 -4.79
CA MET A 197 0.76 9.72 -4.76
C MET A 197 1.32 9.32 -3.39
N VAL A 198 0.68 9.74 -2.29
CA VAL A 198 1.03 9.25 -0.95
C VAL A 198 0.83 7.74 -0.85
N ASP A 199 -0.30 7.23 -1.36
CA ASP A 199 -0.58 5.78 -1.45
C ASP A 199 0.50 5.05 -2.27
N PHE A 200 0.87 5.60 -3.43
CA PHE A 200 1.90 5.05 -4.30
C PHE A 200 3.27 5.00 -3.61
N TRP A 201 3.72 6.11 -3.00
CA TRP A 201 5.05 6.18 -2.39
C TRP A 201 5.15 5.40 -1.08
N ALA A 202 4.10 5.41 -0.25
CA ALA A 202 4.05 4.57 0.96
C ALA A 202 4.10 3.08 0.60
N ASN A 203 3.59 2.70 -0.58
CA ASN A 203 3.70 1.34 -1.10
C ASN A 203 5.06 1.06 -1.77
N HIS A 204 5.63 2.04 -2.46
CA HIS A 204 6.93 1.92 -3.12
C HIS A 204 8.07 1.79 -2.10
N PHE A 205 8.06 2.63 -1.07
CA PHE A 205 9.00 2.60 0.06
C PHE A 205 8.34 1.95 1.28
N ASN A 206 7.81 0.74 1.08
CA ASN A 206 6.98 0.06 2.08
C ASN A 206 7.75 -0.19 3.38
N VAL A 207 7.15 0.18 4.50
CA VAL A 207 7.57 -0.19 5.85
C VAL A 207 6.41 -0.90 6.54
N PHE A 208 6.68 -2.06 7.14
CA PHE A 208 5.64 -2.82 7.84
C PHE A 208 5.29 -2.17 9.18
N LEU A 209 3.99 -2.02 9.44
CA LEU A 209 3.37 -1.44 10.65
C LEU A 209 3.60 -2.27 11.94
N ALA A 210 4.83 -2.67 12.25
CA ALA A 210 5.21 -3.27 13.55
C ALA A 210 5.62 -2.20 14.59
N ASP A 211 6.03 -1.01 14.13
CA ASP A 211 6.43 0.12 14.98
C ASP A 211 5.63 1.36 14.57
N PHE A 212 4.56 1.64 15.33
CA PHE A 212 3.41 2.43 14.90
C PHE A 212 3.66 3.94 14.76
N TYR A 213 4.21 4.59 15.79
CA TYR A 213 4.68 5.98 15.72
C TYR A 213 5.66 6.22 14.56
N LEU A 214 6.54 5.25 14.26
CA LEU A 214 7.48 5.34 13.14
C LEU A 214 6.74 5.36 11.80
N SER A 215 5.74 4.50 11.61
CA SER A 215 4.93 4.50 10.39
C SER A 215 4.07 5.76 10.24
N ALA A 216 3.58 6.30 11.36
CA ALA A 216 2.80 7.54 11.38
C ALA A 216 3.67 8.73 10.94
N ASP A 217 4.82 8.94 11.58
CA ASP A 217 5.76 10.01 11.22
C ASP A 217 6.26 9.86 9.77
N TYR A 218 6.63 8.63 9.40
CA TYR A 218 7.09 8.31 8.05
C TYR A 218 6.07 8.68 6.99
N THR A 219 4.79 8.40 7.22
CA THR A 219 3.75 8.72 6.22
C THR A 219 3.42 10.21 6.23
N GLN A 220 3.22 10.82 7.40
CA GLN A 220 2.71 12.19 7.54
C GLN A 220 3.79 13.25 7.27
N ASN A 221 5.01 13.02 7.74
CA ASN A 221 6.08 14.02 7.78
C ASN A 221 7.22 13.72 6.78
N VAL A 222 7.30 12.49 6.24
CA VAL A 222 8.30 12.13 5.22
C VAL A 222 7.67 11.91 3.84
N ILE A 223 6.77 10.94 3.68
CA ILE A 223 6.20 10.61 2.38
C ILE A 223 5.31 11.74 1.85
N ARG A 224 4.34 12.20 2.65
CA ARG A 224 3.33 13.16 2.22
C ARG A 224 3.88 14.51 1.74
N PRO A 225 4.79 15.18 2.47
CA PRO A 225 5.33 16.47 2.04
C PRO A 225 6.15 16.37 0.74
N ASN A 226 6.72 15.20 0.47
CA ASN A 226 7.60 14.95 -0.69
C ASN A 226 6.88 14.25 -1.86
N ALA A 227 5.60 13.92 -1.74
CA ALA A 227 4.89 13.04 -2.69
C ALA A 227 4.83 13.56 -4.14
N LEU A 228 4.86 14.88 -4.32
CA LEU A 228 4.91 15.57 -5.62
C LEU A 228 6.21 16.37 -5.81
N GLY A 229 7.21 16.16 -4.96
CA GLY A 229 8.49 16.88 -4.96
C GLY A 229 9.51 16.29 -5.93
N LYS A 230 10.81 16.46 -5.60
CA LYS A 230 11.90 15.77 -6.28
C LYS A 230 12.03 14.36 -5.73
N PHE A 231 12.28 13.39 -6.62
CA PHE A 231 12.54 12.01 -6.23
C PHE A 231 13.78 11.87 -5.36
N GLU A 232 14.84 12.66 -5.61
CA GLU A 232 16.06 12.65 -4.77
C GLU A 232 15.74 13.03 -3.32
N ASP A 233 14.94 14.08 -3.09
CA ASP A 233 14.55 14.53 -1.76
C ASP A 233 13.73 13.45 -1.03
N LEU A 234 12.77 12.84 -1.72
CA LEU A 234 11.98 11.73 -1.18
C LEU A 234 12.86 10.52 -0.86
N LEU A 235 13.80 10.16 -1.74
CA LEU A 235 14.72 9.04 -1.55
C LEU A 235 15.63 9.29 -0.35
N VAL A 236 16.17 10.49 -0.20
CA VAL A 236 16.99 10.87 0.95
C VAL A 236 16.16 10.82 2.23
N ALA A 237 14.98 11.46 2.23
CA ALA A 237 14.13 11.52 3.42
C ALA A 237 13.72 10.12 3.89
N THR A 238 13.37 9.21 2.98
CA THR A 238 13.05 7.82 3.34
C THR A 238 14.27 7.04 3.81
N ALA A 239 15.41 7.17 3.12
CA ALA A 239 16.67 6.51 3.48
C ALA A 239 17.18 6.92 4.87
N THR A 240 16.99 8.18 5.26
CA THR A 240 17.41 8.69 6.57
C THR A 240 16.37 8.49 7.66
N HIS A 241 15.18 7.98 7.34
CA HIS A 241 14.13 7.83 8.34
C HIS A 241 14.32 6.55 9.17
N PRO A 242 14.19 6.61 10.52
CA PRO A 242 14.36 5.45 11.39
C PRO A 242 13.43 4.27 11.06
N ALA A 243 12.23 4.52 10.53
CA ALA A 243 11.31 3.46 10.09
C ALA A 243 11.95 2.56 9.01
N MET A 244 12.55 3.16 7.98
CA MET A 244 13.17 2.41 6.88
C MET A 244 14.46 1.72 7.34
N MET A 245 15.29 2.44 8.10
CA MET A 245 16.53 1.87 8.64
C MET A 245 16.27 0.66 9.53
N TYR A 246 15.28 0.78 10.40
CA TYR A 246 14.86 -0.28 11.29
C TYR A 246 14.24 -1.43 10.51
N TYR A 247 13.35 -1.13 9.56
CA TYR A 247 12.67 -2.14 8.76
C TYR A 247 13.64 -2.98 7.95
N LEU A 248 14.65 -2.38 7.31
CA LEU A 248 15.64 -3.08 6.48
C LEU A 248 16.95 -3.43 7.20
N ASP A 249 16.96 -3.33 8.53
CA ASP A 249 18.07 -3.68 9.40
C ASP A 249 19.40 -2.91 9.10
N ASN A 250 19.34 -1.79 8.37
CA ASN A 250 20.54 -0.98 8.06
C ASN A 250 21.15 -0.36 9.31
N TRP A 251 20.32 -0.05 10.30
CA TRP A 251 20.78 0.52 11.58
C TRP A 251 21.78 -0.38 12.33
N LEU A 252 21.85 -1.68 11.99
CA LEU A 252 22.81 -2.66 12.50
C LEU A 252 24.05 -2.83 11.61
N SER A 253 24.06 -2.23 10.42
CA SER A 253 25.13 -2.38 9.43
C SER A 253 26.41 -1.68 9.90
N ALA A 254 27.50 -2.43 9.95
CA ALA A 254 28.79 -1.94 10.43
C ALA A 254 29.97 -2.51 9.64
N ALA A 255 31.11 -1.84 9.77
CA ALA A 255 32.43 -2.36 9.47
C ALA A 255 32.68 -3.67 10.22
N SER A 256 33.73 -4.40 9.83
CA SER A 256 34.04 -5.69 10.46
C SER A 256 34.21 -5.58 11.99
N ALA A 257 33.85 -6.63 12.72
CA ALA A 257 33.97 -6.66 14.18
C ALA A 257 35.41 -6.38 14.65
N GLU A 258 36.42 -6.85 13.91
CA GLU A 258 37.84 -6.57 14.16
C GLU A 258 38.15 -5.08 14.00
N THR A 259 37.61 -4.45 12.96
CA THR A 259 37.80 -3.02 12.67
C THR A 259 37.16 -2.16 13.76
N VAL A 260 35.91 -2.47 14.11
CA VAL A 260 35.18 -1.77 15.19
C VAL A 260 35.92 -1.94 16.51
N LYS A 261 36.32 -3.18 16.87
CA LYS A 261 37.09 -3.46 18.10
C LYS A 261 38.42 -2.71 18.13
N SER A 262 39.17 -2.71 17.02
CA SER A 262 40.42 -1.96 16.91
C SER A 262 40.22 -0.46 17.12
N ARG A 263 39.14 0.13 16.61
CA ARG A 263 38.80 1.55 16.83
C ARG A 263 38.39 1.83 18.28
N LEU A 264 37.64 0.92 18.90
CA LEU A 264 37.27 1.00 20.31
C LEU A 264 38.51 0.95 21.23
N ASP A 265 39.44 0.03 20.96
CA ASP A 265 40.70 -0.11 21.70
C ASP A 265 41.60 1.14 21.50
N ARG A 266 41.54 1.75 20.31
CA ARG A 266 42.22 3.01 19.96
C ARG A 266 41.43 4.27 20.33
N GLY A 267 40.39 4.17 21.17
CA GLY A 267 39.34 5.19 21.44
C GLY A 267 39.75 6.62 21.87
N HIS A 268 41.02 6.98 21.76
CA HIS A 268 41.56 8.33 21.90
C HIS A 268 41.50 9.18 20.61
N GLU A 269 41.51 8.58 19.41
CA GLU A 269 41.63 9.32 18.12
C GLU A 269 40.28 9.66 17.45
N VAL A 270 39.19 8.93 17.73
CA VAL A 270 37.93 9.02 16.95
C VAL A 270 36.87 9.95 17.58
N TYR A 271 36.90 10.21 18.89
CA TYR A 271 36.01 11.19 19.56
C TYR A 271 36.79 12.18 20.44
N PRO A 272 36.98 13.44 20.01
CA PRO A 272 37.56 14.48 20.86
C PRO A 272 36.58 14.84 21.99
N GLY A 273 36.99 14.73 23.27
CA GLY A 273 36.15 15.09 24.43
C GLY A 273 36.53 14.47 25.78
N ASN A 274 35.78 14.81 26.85
CA ASN A 274 36.05 14.37 28.23
C ASN A 274 35.94 12.84 28.39
N LYS A 275 37.00 12.22 28.92
CA LYS A 275 37.20 10.77 29.05
C LYS A 275 36.02 10.03 29.71
N GLU A 276 35.39 10.62 30.72
CA GLU A 276 34.28 9.98 31.47
C GLU A 276 32.98 9.91 30.67
N ARG A 277 32.55 11.03 30.07
CA ARG A 277 31.35 11.07 29.20
C ARG A 277 31.49 10.14 28.00
N ARG A 278 32.69 10.04 27.42
CA ARG A 278 33.00 9.08 26.33
C ARG A 278 32.89 7.64 26.78
N SER A 279 33.49 7.29 27.92
CA SER A 279 33.44 5.93 28.45
C SER A 279 32.01 5.50 28.80
N LEU A 280 31.19 6.43 29.28
CA LEU A 280 29.78 6.20 29.58
C LEU A 280 28.94 6.03 28.30
N ALA A 281 29.13 6.88 27.28
CA ALA A 281 28.46 6.75 25.99
C ALA A 281 28.80 5.41 25.31
N MET A 282 30.08 5.03 25.29
CA MET A 282 30.55 3.74 24.78
C MET A 282 29.99 2.55 25.56
N ARG A 283 29.95 2.64 26.90
CA ARG A 283 29.40 1.56 27.75
C ARG A 283 27.89 1.40 27.56
N LYS A 284 27.16 2.50 27.36
CA LYS A 284 25.71 2.47 27.05
C LYS A 284 25.43 1.86 25.67
N ARG A 285 26.32 2.03 24.70
CA ARG A 285 26.18 1.50 23.32
C ARG A 285 26.75 0.08 23.14
N ARG A 286 27.37 -0.51 24.17
CA ARG A 286 27.95 -1.86 24.08
C ARG A 286 26.95 -2.98 23.72
N PRO A 287 25.72 -3.00 24.25
CA PRO A 287 24.72 -3.99 23.81
C PRO A 287 24.36 -3.88 22.33
N PHE A 288 24.47 -2.68 21.73
CA PHE A 288 24.32 -2.48 20.29
C PHE A 288 25.53 -3.03 19.52
N PHE A 289 26.75 -2.79 20.00
CA PHE A 289 27.96 -3.37 19.39
C PHE A 289 27.97 -4.90 19.44
N ASP A 290 27.35 -5.52 20.45
CA ASP A 290 27.20 -6.98 20.55
C ASP A 290 26.18 -7.54 19.52
N GLN A 291 25.29 -6.69 18.99
CA GLN A 291 24.27 -7.04 17.98
C GLN A 291 24.70 -6.69 16.54
N ALA A 292 25.59 -5.72 16.36
CA ALA A 292 26.15 -5.38 15.05
C ALA A 292 27.04 -6.54 14.56
N THR A 293 26.50 -7.35 13.65
CA THR A 293 27.15 -8.60 13.17
C THR A 293 28.09 -8.39 11.98
N GLY A 294 28.25 -7.16 11.50
CA GLY A 294 29.07 -6.80 10.34
C GLY A 294 28.24 -6.15 9.23
N LEU A 295 28.71 -6.28 7.99
CA LEU A 295 28.09 -5.64 6.84
C LEU A 295 26.70 -6.26 6.58
N ASN A 296 25.66 -5.43 6.54
CA ASN A 296 24.32 -5.84 6.14
C ASN A 296 24.01 -5.27 4.74
N GLU A 297 23.88 -6.16 3.76
CA GLU A 297 23.60 -5.80 2.36
C GLU A 297 22.12 -5.62 2.05
N ASN A 298 21.20 -6.02 2.94
CA ASN A 298 19.77 -6.07 2.61
C ASN A 298 19.26 -4.69 2.17
N TYR A 299 19.52 -3.65 2.97
CA TYR A 299 19.10 -2.29 2.61
C TYR A 299 19.69 -1.82 1.27
N ALA A 300 20.99 -2.04 1.05
CA ALA A 300 21.64 -1.69 -0.20
C ALA A 300 21.00 -2.40 -1.41
N ARG A 301 20.69 -3.69 -1.24
CA ARG A 301 20.01 -4.48 -2.26
C ARG A 301 18.62 -3.94 -2.57
N GLU A 302 17.77 -3.78 -1.55
CA GLU A 302 16.40 -3.29 -1.76
C GLU A 302 16.39 -1.85 -2.33
N LEU A 303 17.31 -1.01 -1.86
CA LEU A 303 17.50 0.35 -2.39
C LEU A 303 17.77 0.33 -3.90
N MET A 304 18.66 -0.55 -4.37
CA MET A 304 18.98 -0.66 -5.80
C MET A 304 17.87 -1.38 -6.58
N GLU A 305 17.39 -2.51 -6.08
CA GLU A 305 16.46 -3.42 -6.77
C GLU A 305 15.02 -2.92 -6.79
N LEU A 306 14.50 -2.46 -5.65
CA LEU A 306 13.08 -2.17 -5.47
C LEU A 306 12.75 -0.68 -5.48
N HIS A 307 13.70 0.15 -5.04
CA HIS A 307 13.48 1.58 -4.83
C HIS A 307 14.10 2.48 -5.91
N THR A 308 15.14 2.03 -6.63
CA THR A 308 15.86 2.91 -7.57
C THR A 308 16.09 2.27 -8.94
N VAL A 309 17.25 1.69 -9.21
CA VAL A 309 17.67 1.30 -10.57
C VAL A 309 16.91 0.09 -11.12
N GLY A 310 16.18 -0.63 -10.27
CA GLY A 310 15.42 -1.80 -10.65
C GLY A 310 16.28 -3.06 -10.72
N VAL A 311 15.67 -4.24 -10.63
CA VAL A 311 16.35 -5.55 -10.71
C VAL A 311 17.24 -5.68 -11.96
N ASN A 312 16.83 -5.11 -13.09
CA ASN A 312 17.59 -5.11 -14.35
C ASN A 312 18.40 -3.82 -14.56
N GLY A 313 18.74 -3.11 -13.48
CA GLY A 313 19.40 -1.80 -13.52
C GLY A 313 20.85 -1.79 -13.99
N GLY A 314 21.45 -2.96 -14.21
CA GLY A 314 22.83 -3.12 -14.70
C GLY A 314 23.91 -3.10 -13.61
N TYR A 315 23.51 -3.12 -12.34
CA TYR A 315 24.43 -3.21 -11.21
C TYR A 315 24.88 -4.66 -10.94
N THR A 316 25.97 -4.82 -10.22
CA THR A 316 26.56 -6.10 -9.84
C THR A 316 26.43 -6.37 -8.36
N GLN A 317 26.67 -7.62 -7.94
CA GLN A 317 26.76 -7.95 -6.51
C GLN A 317 27.86 -7.14 -5.79
N GLU A 318 28.95 -6.77 -6.47
CA GLU A 318 29.99 -5.93 -5.88
C GLU A 318 29.46 -4.51 -5.63
N ASP A 319 28.63 -3.97 -6.53
CA ASP A 319 28.01 -2.65 -6.32
C ASP A 319 27.13 -2.66 -5.07
N VAL A 320 26.33 -3.73 -4.84
CA VAL A 320 25.51 -3.89 -3.63
C VAL A 320 26.39 -3.86 -2.37
N ILE A 321 27.52 -4.58 -2.39
CA ILE A 321 28.48 -4.59 -1.27
C ILE A 321 29.05 -3.19 -1.03
N GLN A 322 29.43 -2.47 -2.09
CA GLN A 322 30.03 -1.14 -1.99
C GLN A 322 29.01 -0.08 -1.51
N VAL A 323 27.76 -0.20 -1.95
CA VAL A 323 26.63 0.59 -1.43
C VAL A 323 26.40 0.27 0.04
N ALA A 324 26.38 -1.01 0.44
CA ALA A 324 26.22 -1.41 1.83
C ALA A 324 27.32 -0.83 2.72
N LYS A 325 28.58 -0.87 2.26
CA LYS A 325 29.72 -0.23 2.95
C LYS A 325 29.51 1.27 3.14
N SER A 326 29.02 1.96 2.11
CA SER A 326 28.75 3.41 2.16
C SER A 326 27.70 3.77 3.22
N PHE A 327 26.76 2.88 3.52
CA PHE A 327 25.72 3.07 4.54
C PHE A 327 26.08 2.55 5.93
N THR A 328 27.22 1.89 6.11
CA THR A 328 27.64 1.45 7.45
C THR A 328 27.79 2.63 8.40
N GLY A 329 27.34 2.45 9.64
CA GLY A 329 27.31 3.51 10.65
C GLY A 329 26.16 4.50 10.54
N TRP A 330 25.32 4.42 9.50
CA TRP A 330 23.98 5.02 9.55
C TRP A 330 23.13 4.20 10.52
N THR A 331 22.77 4.79 11.66
CA THR A 331 22.10 4.09 12.75
C THR A 331 21.07 4.99 13.43
N ILE A 332 20.45 4.47 14.49
CA ILE A 332 19.38 5.14 15.23
C ILE A 332 19.86 5.37 16.66
N ASP A 333 19.56 6.53 17.24
CA ASP A 333 19.89 6.79 18.64
C ASP A 333 19.02 5.93 19.56
N SER A 334 19.67 4.91 20.15
CA SER A 334 19.03 3.95 21.06
C SER A 334 19.16 4.36 22.53
N ILE A 335 19.66 5.57 22.83
CA ILE A 335 19.79 6.05 24.20
C ILE A 335 18.40 6.41 24.75
N ARG A 336 17.86 5.49 25.56
CA ARG A 336 16.59 5.70 26.28
C ARG A 336 16.58 7.00 27.07
N GLY A 337 15.55 7.82 26.85
CA GLY A 337 15.32 9.11 27.48
C GLY A 337 16.18 10.26 26.96
N SER A 338 16.88 10.08 25.83
CA SER A 338 17.50 11.21 25.13
C SER A 338 16.45 12.01 24.34
N GLU A 339 16.74 13.28 24.07
CA GLU A 339 15.87 14.12 23.23
C GLU A 339 15.81 13.62 21.78
N SER A 340 16.86 12.93 21.33
CA SER A 340 16.99 12.31 20.01
C SER A 340 16.66 10.82 20.00
N GLU A 341 16.03 10.27 21.04
CA GLU A 341 15.74 8.83 21.11
C GLU A 341 14.89 8.40 19.91
N GLY A 342 15.39 7.42 19.15
CA GLY A 342 14.72 6.91 17.97
C GLY A 342 15.01 7.70 16.69
N GLU A 343 15.79 8.79 16.74
CA GLU A 343 16.19 9.57 15.56
C GLU A 343 17.41 8.98 14.84
N PHE A 344 17.59 9.37 13.58
CA PHE A 344 18.77 9.03 12.79
C PHE A 344 20.05 9.65 13.36
N MET A 345 21.13 8.87 13.33
CA MET A 345 22.48 9.35 13.63
C MET A 345 23.53 8.63 12.80
N PHE A 346 24.69 9.25 12.63
CA PHE A 346 25.87 8.61 12.07
C PHE A 346 26.90 8.29 13.16
N ASP A 347 27.31 7.03 13.25
CA ASP A 347 28.40 6.58 14.12
C ASP A 347 29.67 6.23 13.30
N PRO A 348 30.69 7.10 13.30
CA PRO A 348 31.93 6.86 12.54
C PRO A 348 32.72 5.63 13.00
N LEU A 349 32.49 5.08 14.21
CA LEU A 349 33.16 3.84 14.63
C LEU A 349 32.70 2.64 13.83
N LEU A 350 31.43 2.67 13.43
CA LEU A 350 30.78 1.59 12.70
C LEU A 350 31.02 1.70 11.19
N HIS A 351 31.53 2.82 10.70
CA HIS A 351 31.61 3.05 9.25
C HIS A 351 32.82 2.36 8.60
N GLU A 352 32.61 1.64 7.52
CA GLU A 352 33.64 1.06 6.66
C GLU A 352 34.22 2.17 5.78
N GLY A 353 35.43 2.65 6.12
CA GLY A 353 36.07 3.78 5.43
C GLY A 353 36.74 3.39 4.10
N GLY A 354 37.43 4.36 3.48
CA GLY A 354 38.10 4.19 2.19
C GLY A 354 37.23 4.64 1.01
N ASP A 355 37.78 4.69 -0.20
CA ASP A 355 37.01 5.03 -1.40
C ASP A 355 36.15 3.85 -1.84
N LYS A 356 34.94 4.12 -2.33
CA LYS A 356 33.99 3.10 -2.80
C LYS A 356 33.85 3.20 -4.30
N LYS A 357 33.54 2.09 -4.95
CA LYS A 357 33.26 2.05 -6.39
C LYS A 357 31.86 1.52 -6.60
N VAL A 358 30.97 2.34 -7.14
CA VAL A 358 29.57 1.99 -7.35
C VAL A 358 29.18 2.44 -8.75
N LEU A 359 28.65 1.52 -9.55
CA LEU A 359 28.18 1.78 -10.92
C LEU A 359 29.24 2.42 -11.83
N GLY A 360 30.52 2.08 -11.60
CA GLY A 360 31.66 2.65 -12.32
C GLY A 360 32.16 4.00 -11.79
N GLU A 361 31.42 4.65 -10.89
CA GLU A 361 31.81 5.90 -10.24
C GLU A 361 32.64 5.64 -8.97
N THR A 362 33.57 6.54 -8.67
CA THR A 362 34.34 6.49 -7.41
C THR A 362 33.74 7.47 -6.42
N ILE A 363 33.31 6.97 -5.26
CA ILE A 363 32.83 7.75 -4.13
C ILE A 363 34.01 7.94 -3.16
N PRO A 364 34.54 9.16 -3.02
CA PRO A 364 35.66 9.42 -2.12
C PRO A 364 35.28 9.15 -0.66
N ALA A 365 36.24 8.70 0.13
CA ALA A 365 36.05 8.51 1.57
C ALA A 365 35.53 9.80 2.24
N GLY A 366 34.38 9.71 2.89
CA GLY A 366 33.65 10.87 3.44
C GLY A 366 32.76 10.55 4.65
N GLY A 367 32.71 9.30 5.11
CA GLY A 367 31.83 8.93 6.21
C GLY A 367 30.36 8.99 5.80
N MET A 368 29.55 9.77 6.51
CA MET A 368 28.11 9.90 6.22
C MET A 368 27.85 10.39 4.79
N ASP A 369 28.69 11.31 4.28
CA ASP A 369 28.50 11.94 2.97
C ASP A 369 28.59 10.95 1.81
N GLU A 370 29.18 9.78 2.02
CA GLU A 370 29.24 8.72 1.02
C GLU A 370 27.85 8.16 0.73
N GLY A 371 27.06 7.87 1.76
CA GLY A 371 25.67 7.43 1.60
C GLY A 371 24.82 8.49 0.90
N MET A 372 25.04 9.77 1.20
CA MET A 372 24.35 10.87 0.51
C MET A 372 24.72 10.95 -0.98
N GLN A 373 26.00 10.79 -1.31
CA GLN A 373 26.46 10.72 -2.71
C GLN A 373 25.89 9.51 -3.45
N ILE A 374 25.78 8.36 -2.79
CA ILE A 374 25.15 7.17 -3.35
C ILE A 374 23.66 7.41 -3.63
N LEU A 375 22.90 7.99 -2.70
CA LEU A 375 21.49 8.28 -2.91
C LEU A 375 21.28 9.23 -4.09
N LYS A 376 22.13 10.26 -4.21
CA LYS A 376 22.14 11.17 -5.36
C LYS A 376 22.47 10.46 -6.67
N LEU A 377 23.52 9.62 -6.68
CA LEU A 377 23.92 8.84 -7.84
C LEU A 377 22.77 7.95 -8.34
N LEU A 378 22.11 7.24 -7.42
CA LEU A 378 20.98 6.37 -7.74
C LEU A 378 19.76 7.17 -8.20
N ALA A 379 19.40 8.27 -7.52
CA ALA A 379 18.26 9.11 -7.90
C ALA A 379 18.37 9.67 -9.31
N GLN A 380 19.59 9.97 -9.77
CA GLN A 380 19.88 10.57 -11.08
C GLN A 380 20.15 9.53 -12.17
N HIS A 381 20.20 8.24 -11.82
CA HIS A 381 20.55 7.17 -12.76
C HIS A 381 19.45 6.98 -13.84
N PRO A 382 19.81 6.80 -15.13
CA PRO A 382 18.83 6.59 -16.19
C PRO A 382 17.90 5.39 -15.96
N SER A 383 18.41 4.30 -15.38
CA SER A 383 17.57 3.14 -15.02
C SER A 383 16.52 3.50 -13.96
N THR A 384 16.84 4.41 -13.03
CA THR A 384 15.89 4.89 -12.02
C THR A 384 14.80 5.74 -12.65
N ALA A 385 15.16 6.66 -13.55
CA ALA A 385 14.19 7.42 -14.32
C ALA A 385 13.22 6.48 -15.07
N ARG A 386 13.74 5.43 -15.73
CA ARG A 386 12.92 4.43 -16.44
C ARG A 386 12.06 3.60 -15.49
N PHE A 387 12.63 3.12 -14.40
CA PHE A 387 11.97 2.25 -13.43
C PHE A 387 10.80 2.95 -12.74
N ILE A 388 11.04 4.13 -12.17
CA ILE A 388 10.01 4.94 -11.51
C ILE A 388 8.93 5.35 -12.50
N SER A 389 9.31 5.83 -13.69
CA SER A 389 8.35 6.16 -14.75
C SER A 389 7.49 4.97 -15.15
N THR A 390 8.07 3.77 -15.27
CA THR A 390 7.32 2.55 -15.58
C THR A 390 6.30 2.22 -14.48
N LYS A 391 6.66 2.37 -13.21
CA LYS A 391 5.74 2.14 -12.09
C LYS A 391 4.61 3.18 -12.07
N LEU A 392 4.90 4.46 -12.33
CA LEU A 392 3.88 5.52 -12.41
C LEU A 392 2.95 5.34 -13.61
N VAL A 393 3.47 5.00 -14.79
CA VAL A 393 2.62 4.70 -15.96
C VAL A 393 1.76 3.46 -15.70
N ARG A 394 2.30 2.44 -15.02
CA ARG A 394 1.49 1.30 -14.59
C ARG A 394 0.36 1.71 -13.66
N ARG A 395 0.67 2.56 -12.69
CA ARG A 395 -0.29 3.08 -11.71
C ARG A 395 -1.45 3.80 -12.35
N PHE A 396 -1.14 4.72 -13.28
CA PHE A 396 -2.10 5.68 -13.79
C PHE A 396 -2.70 5.35 -15.15
N VAL A 397 -2.10 4.44 -15.93
CA VAL A 397 -2.53 4.16 -17.31
C VAL A 397 -3.07 2.74 -17.45
N ALA A 398 -2.19 1.74 -17.37
CA ALA A 398 -2.54 0.34 -17.66
C ALA A 398 -1.60 -0.65 -16.96
N ASP A 399 -2.07 -1.87 -16.71
CA ASP A 399 -1.25 -2.93 -16.09
C ASP A 399 0.00 -3.28 -16.93
N ASP A 400 -0.16 -3.29 -18.25
CA ASP A 400 0.92 -3.30 -19.23
C ASP A 400 1.15 -1.87 -19.76
N PRO A 401 2.13 -1.14 -19.19
CA PRO A 401 2.28 0.28 -19.47
C PRO A 401 2.81 0.54 -20.90
N PRO A 402 2.18 1.46 -21.67
CA PRO A 402 2.62 1.77 -23.02
C PRO A 402 4.02 2.39 -23.05
N GLN A 403 4.89 1.84 -23.90
CA GLN A 403 6.30 2.26 -23.99
C GLN A 403 6.47 3.75 -24.31
N GLU A 404 5.61 4.31 -25.16
CA GLU A 404 5.59 5.74 -25.51
C GLU A 404 5.47 6.62 -24.25
N ILE A 405 4.48 6.36 -23.40
CA ILE A 405 4.24 7.18 -22.20
C ILE A 405 5.37 6.99 -21.19
N ILE A 406 5.94 5.77 -21.07
CA ILE A 406 7.11 5.54 -20.24
C ILE A 406 8.30 6.36 -20.74
N GLU A 407 8.52 6.45 -22.05
CA GLU A 407 9.60 7.26 -22.63
C GLU A 407 9.41 8.75 -22.33
N LEU A 408 8.21 9.30 -22.55
CA LEU A 408 7.89 10.70 -22.22
C LEU A 408 8.12 11.00 -20.74
N ALA A 409 7.63 10.14 -19.85
CA ALA A 409 7.81 10.24 -18.41
C ALA A 409 9.30 10.15 -18.00
N SER A 410 10.05 9.22 -18.58
CA SER A 410 11.49 9.02 -18.28
C SER A 410 12.33 10.22 -18.76
N GLN A 411 11.98 10.80 -19.90
CA GLN A 411 12.62 12.02 -20.41
C GLN A 411 12.31 13.22 -19.52
N ALA A 412 11.06 13.37 -19.08
CA ALA A 412 10.67 14.42 -18.13
C ALA A 412 11.42 14.26 -16.80
N PHE A 413 11.52 13.03 -16.28
CA PHE A 413 12.29 12.71 -15.08
C PHE A 413 13.74 13.16 -15.24
N THR A 414 14.41 12.70 -16.30
CA THR A 414 15.84 13.00 -16.53
C THR A 414 16.08 14.50 -16.71
N ARG A 415 15.24 15.18 -17.51
CA ARG A 415 15.35 16.62 -17.80
C ARG A 415 15.21 17.49 -16.56
N THR A 416 14.39 17.06 -15.60
CA THR A 416 13.99 17.87 -14.44
C THR A 416 14.68 17.45 -13.14
N GLY A 417 15.57 16.44 -13.19
CA GLY A 417 16.19 15.87 -11.99
C GLY A 417 15.19 15.15 -11.10
N GLY A 418 14.22 14.46 -11.68
CA GLY A 418 13.21 13.67 -10.97
C GLY A 418 12.09 14.49 -10.37
N ASP A 419 11.65 15.57 -11.01
CA ASP A 419 10.48 16.34 -10.57
C ASP A 419 9.20 15.56 -10.83
N ILE A 420 8.55 15.06 -9.77
CA ILE A 420 7.40 14.18 -9.91
C ILE A 420 6.20 14.90 -10.52
N ARG A 421 6.03 16.22 -10.31
CA ARG A 421 4.98 16.98 -10.99
C ARG A 421 5.16 16.96 -12.50
N GLU A 422 6.37 17.18 -12.97
CA GLU A 422 6.68 17.20 -14.40
C GLU A 422 6.58 15.80 -15.04
N VAL A 423 6.93 14.75 -14.28
CA VAL A 423 6.76 13.36 -14.72
C VAL A 423 5.28 13.02 -14.87
N LEU A 424 4.47 13.33 -13.85
CA LEU A 424 3.02 13.09 -13.88
C LEU A 424 2.33 13.92 -14.97
N ARG A 425 2.71 15.19 -15.14
CA ARG A 425 2.26 16.05 -16.25
C ARG A 425 2.52 15.37 -17.59
N ALA A 426 3.74 14.88 -17.84
CA ALA A 426 4.07 14.19 -19.08
C ALA A 426 3.22 12.93 -19.33
N ILE A 427 2.84 12.21 -18.27
CA ILE A 427 1.93 11.06 -18.34
C ILE A 427 0.51 11.51 -18.71
N PHE A 428 -0.05 12.47 -17.96
CA PHE A 428 -1.46 12.86 -18.05
C PHE A 428 -1.80 13.70 -19.28
N THR A 429 -0.80 14.31 -19.92
CA THR A 429 -0.97 15.05 -21.17
C THR A 429 -0.55 14.26 -22.41
N ALA A 430 -0.12 12.99 -22.26
CA ALA A 430 0.22 12.16 -23.40
C ALA A 430 -1.04 11.87 -24.24
N PRO A 431 -1.00 11.97 -25.58
CA PRO A 431 -2.18 11.68 -26.41
C PRO A 431 -2.74 10.28 -26.16
N SER A 432 -1.86 9.27 -26.05
CA SER A 432 -2.24 7.89 -25.78
C SER A 432 -2.88 7.68 -24.41
N PHE A 433 -2.73 8.60 -23.46
CA PHE A 433 -3.44 8.52 -22.16
C PHE A 433 -4.97 8.51 -22.36
N PHE A 434 -5.47 9.27 -23.32
CA PHE A 434 -6.90 9.37 -23.65
C PHE A 434 -7.34 8.36 -24.73
N SER A 435 -6.53 7.35 -25.02
CA SER A 435 -6.92 6.28 -25.94
C SER A 435 -8.08 5.46 -25.36
N PRO A 436 -9.09 5.09 -26.18
CA PRO A 436 -10.19 4.22 -25.74
C PRO A 436 -9.75 2.91 -25.10
N GLU A 437 -8.60 2.37 -25.50
CA GLU A 437 -7.98 1.18 -24.92
C GLU A 437 -7.74 1.27 -23.40
N TYR A 438 -7.43 2.46 -22.88
CA TYR A 438 -7.15 2.66 -21.44
C TYR A 438 -8.35 3.18 -20.66
N TYR A 439 -9.45 3.52 -21.34
CA TYR A 439 -10.70 3.88 -20.69
C TYR A 439 -11.27 2.68 -19.94
N PHE A 440 -11.49 2.85 -18.63
CA PHE A 440 -11.81 1.76 -17.70
C PHE A 440 -10.87 0.53 -17.72
N GLY A 441 -9.65 0.64 -18.26
CA GLY A 441 -8.74 -0.50 -18.46
C GLY A 441 -8.09 -1.10 -17.21
N LYS A 442 -8.21 -0.45 -16.04
CA LYS A 442 -7.60 -0.88 -14.77
C LYS A 442 -8.65 -1.30 -13.74
N VAL A 443 -8.25 -2.24 -12.89
CA VAL A 443 -9.02 -2.69 -11.73
C VAL A 443 -8.64 -1.89 -10.50
N LYS A 444 -9.64 -1.35 -9.81
CA LYS A 444 -9.45 -0.67 -8.52
C LYS A 444 -8.97 -1.66 -7.44
N LYS A 445 -7.88 -1.30 -6.76
CA LYS A 445 -7.43 -1.93 -5.51
C LYS A 445 -8.50 -1.77 -4.42
N PRO A 446 -8.48 -2.57 -3.34
CA PRO A 446 -9.48 -2.47 -2.27
C PRO A 446 -9.68 -1.07 -1.70
N ILE A 447 -8.62 -0.33 -1.34
CA ILE A 447 -8.75 1.05 -0.83
C ILE A 447 -9.40 1.97 -1.87
N GLU A 448 -9.05 1.81 -3.14
CA GLU A 448 -9.58 2.63 -4.21
C GLU A 448 -11.05 2.36 -4.47
N LEU A 449 -11.45 1.09 -4.38
CA LEU A 449 -12.84 0.70 -4.49
C LEU A 449 -13.65 1.30 -3.34
N VAL A 450 -13.17 1.14 -2.10
CA VAL A 450 -13.84 1.67 -0.91
C VAL A 450 -14.00 3.18 -1.01
N ALA A 451 -12.92 3.92 -1.26
CA ALA A 451 -12.99 5.37 -1.42
C ALA A 451 -13.86 5.79 -2.60
N SER A 452 -13.72 5.13 -3.77
CA SER A 452 -14.53 5.41 -4.95
C SER A 452 -16.02 5.24 -4.71
N ALA A 453 -16.42 4.18 -4.00
CA ALA A 453 -17.81 3.87 -3.74
C ALA A 453 -18.43 4.88 -2.76
N MET A 454 -17.72 5.16 -1.66
CA MET A 454 -18.12 6.19 -0.68
C MET A 454 -18.30 7.55 -1.35
N ARG A 455 -17.36 7.93 -2.23
CA ARG A 455 -17.43 9.15 -3.03
C ARG A 455 -18.64 9.16 -3.98
N ALA A 456 -18.84 8.09 -4.74
CA ALA A 456 -19.89 8.03 -5.75
C ALA A 456 -21.31 8.21 -5.17
N VAL A 457 -21.50 7.84 -3.90
CA VAL A 457 -22.78 7.99 -3.19
C VAL A 457 -22.85 9.20 -2.26
N SER A 458 -21.84 10.09 -2.33
CA SER A 458 -21.67 11.21 -1.40
C SER A 458 -21.85 10.78 0.06
N ALA A 459 -21.19 9.69 0.43
CA ALA A 459 -21.30 9.15 1.78
C ALA A 459 -20.75 10.17 2.80
N ASP A 460 -21.46 10.31 3.91
CA ASP A 460 -21.02 11.08 5.07
C ASP A 460 -20.95 10.20 6.31
N ILE A 461 -19.78 10.20 6.94
CA ILE A 461 -19.42 9.45 8.13
C ILE A 461 -19.67 10.35 9.34
N ASP A 462 -20.60 9.96 10.22
CA ASP A 462 -20.81 10.65 11.48
C ASP A 462 -19.61 10.38 12.40
N GLY A 463 -18.84 11.44 12.69
CA GLY A 463 -17.63 11.40 13.51
C GLY A 463 -17.87 11.11 15.00
N GLY A 464 -19.12 10.87 15.42
CA GLY A 464 -19.46 10.53 16.80
C GLY A 464 -19.08 9.12 17.26
N SER A 465 -18.66 8.21 16.36
CA SER A 465 -18.37 6.81 16.70
C SER A 465 -17.13 6.24 15.99
N PHE A 466 -16.54 5.20 16.61
CA PHE A 466 -15.37 4.47 16.08
C PHE A 466 -15.73 3.36 15.07
N GLU A 467 -17.01 3.00 14.99
CA GLU A 467 -17.53 1.87 14.23
C GLU A 467 -17.34 1.96 12.69
N PRO A 468 -17.55 3.11 12.02
CA PRO A 468 -17.46 3.17 10.55
C PRO A 468 -16.04 2.88 10.05
N MET A 469 -15.01 3.45 10.68
CA MET A 469 -13.63 3.27 10.26
C MET A 469 -13.15 1.83 10.50
N SER A 470 -13.56 1.23 11.61
CA SER A 470 -13.34 -0.19 11.89
C SER A 470 -13.95 -1.09 10.81
N TYR A 471 -15.16 -0.78 10.35
CA TYR A 471 -15.80 -1.51 9.26
C TYR A 471 -15.00 -1.37 7.95
N LEU A 472 -14.65 -0.15 7.53
CA LEU A 472 -13.94 0.09 6.26
C LEU A 472 -12.55 -0.57 6.23
N ASN A 473 -11.80 -0.49 7.32
CA ASN A 473 -10.51 -1.15 7.47
C ASN A 473 -10.62 -2.68 7.41
N ARG A 474 -11.66 -3.26 8.02
CA ARG A 474 -11.93 -4.70 7.92
C ARG A 474 -12.19 -5.12 6.47
N VAL A 475 -12.98 -4.35 5.74
CA VAL A 475 -13.32 -4.65 4.34
C VAL A 475 -12.07 -4.63 3.45
N THR A 476 -11.22 -3.61 3.55
CA THR A 476 -9.97 -3.56 2.75
C THR A 476 -9.05 -4.74 3.07
N ARG A 477 -8.94 -5.11 4.36
CA ARG A 477 -8.17 -6.29 4.80
C ARG A 477 -8.72 -7.59 4.23
N GLN A 478 -10.03 -7.82 4.33
CA GLN A 478 -10.67 -9.04 3.81
C GLN A 478 -10.51 -9.17 2.28
N MET A 479 -10.48 -8.05 1.57
CA MET A 479 -10.20 -8.00 0.13
C MET A 479 -8.70 -8.19 -0.21
N GLY A 480 -7.82 -8.29 0.79
CA GLY A 480 -6.40 -8.60 0.61
C GLY A 480 -5.44 -7.40 0.70
N GLU A 481 -5.91 -6.20 1.05
CA GLU A 481 -5.09 -5.00 1.23
C GLU A 481 -5.15 -4.50 2.69
N PRO A 482 -4.49 -5.20 3.64
CA PRO A 482 -4.35 -4.70 5.00
C PRO A 482 -3.43 -3.48 5.00
N LEU A 483 -4.02 -2.28 5.12
CA LEU A 483 -3.32 -1.00 4.97
C LEU A 483 -2.10 -0.91 5.91
N TYR A 484 -0.94 -0.53 5.34
CA TYR A 484 0.38 -0.47 5.99
C TYR A 484 0.95 -1.81 6.51
N ARG A 485 0.31 -2.94 6.22
CA ARG A 485 0.70 -4.27 6.76
C ARG A 485 1.18 -5.24 5.68
N HIS A 486 1.70 -4.73 4.56
CA HIS A 486 2.42 -5.58 3.62
C HIS A 486 3.79 -5.96 4.20
N LEU A 487 4.05 -7.27 4.30
CA LEU A 487 5.20 -7.81 5.04
C LEU A 487 6.54 -7.70 4.32
N ALA A 488 6.52 -7.68 2.99
CA ALA A 488 7.71 -7.63 2.16
C ALA A 488 8.02 -6.19 1.73
N PRO A 489 9.27 -5.82 1.44
CA PRO A 489 9.62 -4.44 1.09
C PRO A 489 9.17 -4.02 -0.32
N ASP A 490 8.68 -4.95 -1.13
CA ASP A 490 8.25 -4.72 -2.52
C ASP A 490 6.88 -4.03 -2.67
N GLY A 491 6.13 -3.93 -1.57
CA GLY A 491 4.80 -3.34 -1.54
C GLY A 491 3.73 -4.23 -2.17
N PHE A 492 2.48 -3.78 -2.07
CA PHE A 492 1.35 -4.42 -2.73
C PHE A 492 1.46 -4.33 -4.26
N PRO A 493 1.07 -5.39 -5.00
CA PRO A 493 1.10 -5.37 -6.46
C PRO A 493 0.14 -4.34 -7.08
N ASP A 494 0.55 -3.72 -8.18
CA ASP A 494 -0.24 -2.70 -8.89
C ASP A 494 -0.80 -3.21 -10.23
N VAL A 495 -1.29 -4.46 -10.21
CA VAL A 495 -1.88 -5.17 -11.35
C VAL A 495 -3.17 -5.87 -10.96
N ALA A 496 -4.13 -5.93 -11.88
CA ALA A 496 -5.47 -6.45 -11.65
C ALA A 496 -5.50 -7.90 -11.17
N SER A 497 -4.57 -8.75 -11.63
CA SER A 497 -4.51 -10.17 -11.29
C SER A 497 -4.31 -10.43 -9.80
N ALA A 498 -3.73 -9.49 -9.05
CA ALA A 498 -3.57 -9.60 -7.61
C ALA A 498 -4.87 -9.31 -6.83
N TRP A 499 -5.81 -8.58 -7.45
CA TRP A 499 -6.99 -8.01 -6.77
C TRP A 499 -8.33 -8.59 -7.22
N ILE A 500 -8.29 -9.56 -8.14
CA ILE A 500 -9.48 -10.26 -8.65
C ILE A 500 -9.34 -11.76 -8.43
N SER A 501 -10.31 -12.28 -7.70
CA SER A 501 -10.59 -13.69 -7.48
C SER A 501 -12.10 -13.85 -7.20
N THR A 502 -12.62 -15.07 -7.27
CA THR A 502 -14.02 -15.35 -6.94
C THR A 502 -14.41 -14.82 -5.56
N ASN A 503 -13.55 -15.01 -4.56
CA ASN A 503 -13.79 -14.52 -3.19
C ASN A 503 -13.75 -13.00 -3.08
N THR A 504 -12.78 -12.34 -3.72
CA THR A 504 -12.70 -10.87 -3.66
C THR A 504 -13.87 -10.23 -4.40
N LEU A 505 -14.36 -10.79 -5.50
CA LEU A 505 -15.55 -10.29 -6.18
C LEU A 505 -16.80 -10.35 -5.29
N TYR A 506 -16.97 -11.42 -4.50
CA TYR A 506 -18.04 -11.52 -3.50
C TYR A 506 -17.97 -10.39 -2.47
N LEU A 507 -16.81 -10.22 -1.83
CA LEU A 507 -16.61 -9.18 -0.81
C LEU A 507 -16.86 -7.77 -1.36
N ARG A 508 -16.52 -7.52 -2.63
CA ARG A 508 -16.79 -6.24 -3.31
C ARG A 508 -18.29 -6.00 -3.48
N MET A 509 -19.05 -7.05 -3.82
CA MET A 509 -20.51 -6.98 -3.91
C MET A 509 -21.15 -6.79 -2.55
N GLU A 510 -20.69 -7.51 -1.52
CA GLU A 510 -21.17 -7.38 -0.15
C GLU A 510 -21.01 -5.94 0.37
N PHE A 511 -19.81 -5.37 0.21
CA PHE A 511 -19.55 -3.97 0.59
C PHE A 511 -20.47 -2.98 -0.12
N ALA A 512 -20.70 -3.15 -1.43
CA ALA A 512 -21.61 -2.29 -2.19
C ALA A 512 -23.07 -2.41 -1.72
N ILE A 513 -23.51 -3.62 -1.36
CA ILE A 513 -24.85 -3.86 -0.80
C ILE A 513 -24.97 -3.19 0.57
N ASP A 514 -23.98 -3.37 1.45
CA ASP A 514 -24.01 -2.77 2.78
C ASP A 514 -24.03 -1.24 2.73
N LEU A 515 -23.23 -0.64 1.84
CA LEU A 515 -23.21 0.80 1.62
C LEU A 515 -24.56 1.32 1.09
N SER A 516 -25.09 0.70 0.03
CA SER A 516 -26.33 1.17 -0.62
C SER A 516 -27.60 0.92 0.20
N THR A 517 -27.57 -0.04 1.13
CA THR A 517 -28.69 -0.36 2.02
C THR A 517 -28.58 0.28 3.40
N GLY A 518 -27.57 1.14 3.63
CA GLY A 518 -27.39 1.84 4.91
C GLY A 518 -27.06 0.92 6.08
N LYS A 519 -26.40 -0.23 5.82
CA LYS A 519 -25.97 -1.18 6.85
C LYS A 519 -24.60 -0.86 7.44
N ILE A 520 -23.84 0.03 6.81
CA ILE A 520 -22.58 0.50 7.38
C ILE A 520 -22.91 1.43 8.57
N PRO A 521 -22.43 1.12 9.79
CA PRO A 521 -22.74 1.93 10.97
C PRO A 521 -22.33 3.38 10.80
N ASP A 522 -23.19 4.30 11.21
CA ASP A 522 -22.92 5.75 11.26
C ASP A 522 -22.47 6.35 9.92
N VAL A 523 -22.86 5.72 8.80
CA VAL A 523 -22.67 6.23 7.45
C VAL A 523 -24.02 6.54 6.83
N SER A 524 -24.19 7.79 6.40
CA SER A 524 -25.31 8.23 5.58
C SER A 524 -24.90 8.34 4.11
N VAL A 525 -25.85 8.19 3.19
CA VAL A 525 -25.61 8.23 1.74
C VAL A 525 -26.67 9.10 1.05
N ASP A 526 -26.28 9.78 -0.03
CA ASP A 526 -27.19 10.56 -0.88
C ASP A 526 -27.51 9.77 -2.16
N ILE A 527 -28.62 9.05 -2.13
CA ILE A 527 -29.05 8.18 -3.24
C ILE A 527 -29.45 8.97 -4.48
N ASP A 528 -30.07 10.14 -4.32
CA ASP A 528 -30.53 10.96 -5.46
C ASP A 528 -29.32 11.56 -6.20
N ALA A 529 -28.31 12.02 -5.46
CA ALA A 529 -27.05 12.47 -6.03
C ALA A 529 -26.31 11.31 -6.72
N ALA A 530 -26.28 10.12 -6.10
CA ALA A 530 -25.69 8.92 -6.70
C ALA A 530 -26.36 8.55 -8.03
N GLN A 531 -27.70 8.56 -8.10
CA GLN A 531 -28.44 8.29 -9.33
C GLN A 531 -28.15 9.29 -10.44
N SER A 532 -27.95 10.55 -10.08
CA SER A 532 -27.58 11.61 -11.04
C SER A 532 -26.20 11.36 -11.63
N LEU A 533 -25.23 10.98 -10.80
CA LEU A 533 -23.89 10.60 -11.25
C LEU A 533 -23.92 9.37 -12.16
N ILE A 534 -24.66 8.31 -11.81
CA ILE A 534 -24.77 7.10 -12.65
C ILE A 534 -25.25 7.42 -14.06
N LYS A 535 -26.25 8.30 -14.18
CA LYS A 535 -26.78 8.73 -15.49
C LYS A 535 -25.72 9.43 -16.35
N GLN A 536 -24.82 10.19 -15.72
CA GLN A 536 -23.74 10.89 -16.43
C GLN A 536 -22.61 9.96 -16.84
N LEU A 537 -22.38 8.89 -16.07
CA LEU A 537 -21.39 7.88 -16.41
C LEU A 537 -21.82 6.99 -17.58
N ASP A 538 -23.09 7.07 -18.00
CA ASP A 538 -23.68 6.38 -19.15
C ASP A 538 -23.39 4.87 -19.18
N PHE A 539 -23.42 4.22 -18.01
CA PHE A 539 -23.24 2.78 -17.96
C PHE A 539 -24.42 2.05 -18.60
N PRO A 540 -24.14 0.97 -19.36
CA PRO A 540 -25.21 0.14 -19.88
C PRO A 540 -26.00 -0.47 -18.72
N GLU A 541 -27.33 -0.34 -18.77
CA GLU A 541 -28.22 -0.97 -17.79
C GLU A 541 -28.05 -2.50 -17.87
N PRO A 542 -27.84 -3.19 -16.73
CA PRO A 542 -27.72 -4.64 -16.76
C PRO A 542 -29.04 -5.29 -17.22
N THR A 543 -28.93 -6.34 -18.02
CA THR A 543 -30.12 -7.12 -18.44
C THR A 543 -30.73 -7.88 -17.26
N SER A 544 -32.03 -8.18 -17.32
CA SER A 544 -32.71 -9.00 -16.30
C SER A 544 -32.03 -10.37 -16.04
N SER A 545 -31.41 -10.94 -17.08
CA SER A 545 -30.60 -12.17 -16.98
C SER A 545 -29.28 -11.96 -16.24
N GLN A 546 -28.55 -10.87 -16.51
CA GLN A 546 -27.34 -10.51 -15.76
C GLN A 546 -27.69 -10.28 -14.28
N PHE A 547 -28.79 -9.58 -14.01
CA PHE A 547 -29.31 -9.40 -12.65
C PHE A 547 -29.64 -10.72 -11.93
N ALA A 548 -30.31 -11.65 -12.60
CA ALA A 548 -30.61 -12.95 -12.03
C ALA A 548 -29.33 -13.76 -11.77
N GLY A 549 -28.34 -13.66 -12.68
CA GLY A 549 -27.02 -14.26 -12.54
C GLY A 549 -26.27 -13.78 -11.29
N VAL A 550 -26.17 -12.47 -11.09
CA VAL A 550 -25.52 -11.86 -9.91
C VAL A 550 -26.18 -12.33 -8.62
N ARG A 551 -27.52 -12.30 -8.54
CA ARG A 551 -28.25 -12.78 -7.36
C ARG A 551 -28.01 -14.26 -7.09
N SER A 552 -28.03 -15.09 -8.14
CA SER A 552 -27.79 -16.53 -7.99
C SER A 552 -26.36 -16.84 -7.51
N LEU A 553 -25.37 -16.07 -7.98
CA LEU A 553 -23.98 -16.20 -7.57
C LEU A 553 -23.80 -15.79 -6.11
N ALA A 554 -24.38 -14.66 -5.70
CA ALA A 554 -24.36 -14.21 -4.31
C ALA A 554 -24.96 -15.26 -3.37
N GLN A 555 -26.13 -15.82 -3.72
CA GLN A 555 -26.78 -16.87 -2.93
C GLN A 555 -25.93 -18.14 -2.83
N GLN A 556 -25.34 -18.59 -3.95
CA GLN A 556 -24.46 -19.76 -3.95
C GLN A 556 -23.20 -19.55 -3.09
N MET A 557 -22.65 -18.34 -3.09
CA MET A 557 -21.49 -17.99 -2.27
C MET A 557 -21.83 -17.98 -0.79
N GLU A 558 -22.96 -17.40 -0.41
CA GLU A 558 -23.48 -17.39 0.95
C GLU A 558 -23.72 -18.83 1.45
N ASP A 559 -24.37 -19.67 0.64
CA ASP A 559 -24.62 -21.08 0.95
C ASP A 559 -23.31 -21.87 1.13
N ASN A 560 -22.31 -21.65 0.25
CA ASN A 560 -21.01 -22.31 0.34
C ASN A 560 -20.18 -21.86 1.55
N MET A 561 -20.30 -20.60 1.98
CA MET A 561 -19.64 -20.10 3.19
C MET A 561 -20.30 -20.66 4.45
N MET A 562 -21.64 -20.71 4.48
CA MET A 562 -22.42 -21.32 5.56
C MET A 562 -22.17 -22.83 5.71
N GLN A 563 -21.84 -23.53 4.62
CA GLN A 563 -21.47 -24.95 4.68
C GLN A 563 -20.03 -25.20 5.15
N ASN A 564 -19.14 -24.21 5.03
CA ASN A 564 -17.73 -24.30 5.44
C ASN A 564 -17.46 -23.68 6.83
N SER A 565 -18.49 -23.26 7.55
CA SER A 565 -18.41 -22.48 8.79
C SER A 565 -18.08 -23.30 10.05
N ASP A 566 -17.10 -24.21 9.98
CA ASP A 566 -16.35 -24.64 11.17
C ASP A 566 -15.26 -23.61 11.54
N MET A 567 -15.03 -22.59 10.71
CA MET A 567 -14.00 -21.55 10.89
C MET A 567 -14.52 -20.15 11.31
N MET A 568 -15.83 -19.95 11.50
CA MET A 568 -16.43 -18.63 11.80
C MET A 568 -17.25 -18.59 13.10
N GLN A 569 -17.19 -19.63 13.95
CA GLN A 569 -17.94 -19.64 15.21
C GLN A 569 -17.37 -18.71 16.31
N MET A 570 -16.26 -18.01 16.07
CA MET A 570 -15.67 -17.09 17.06
C MET A 570 -16.27 -15.68 17.04
N ASP A 571 -16.64 -15.14 15.86
CA ASP A 571 -17.18 -13.77 15.75
C ASP A 571 -18.69 -13.69 16.04
N ALA A 572 -19.43 -14.74 15.70
CA ALA A 572 -20.87 -14.83 15.99
C ALA A 572 -21.19 -14.90 17.50
N MET A 573 -20.20 -15.18 18.35
CA MET A 573 -20.36 -15.19 19.80
C MET A 573 -20.26 -13.80 20.45
N GLN A 574 -19.71 -12.79 19.77
CA GLN A 574 -19.61 -11.41 20.30
C GLN A 574 -20.73 -10.48 19.83
N ALA A 575 -21.27 -10.70 18.61
CA ALA A 575 -22.38 -9.91 18.10
C ALA A 575 -23.71 -10.08 18.89
N ASN A 576 -23.85 -11.17 19.64
CA ASN A 576 -25.06 -11.45 20.43
C ASN A 576 -25.13 -10.76 21.81
N MET A 577 -24.18 -9.88 22.16
CA MET A 577 -24.21 -9.14 23.44
C MET A 577 -24.66 -7.67 23.35
N MET A 578 -25.06 -7.19 22.17
CA MET A 578 -25.58 -5.82 21.98
C MET A 578 -26.93 -5.88 21.26
N GLN A 579 -27.97 -6.37 21.95
CA GLN A 579 -29.36 -6.24 21.48
C GLN A 579 -30.05 -5.08 22.20
N GLY A 580 -30.49 -4.10 21.42
CA GLY A 580 -31.38 -3.03 21.85
C GLY A 580 -32.08 -2.39 20.65
N SER A 581 -33.37 -2.72 20.50
CA SER A 581 -34.39 -2.17 19.59
C SER A 581 -34.47 -2.72 18.15
N GLU A 582 -35.63 -3.33 17.86
CA GLU A 582 -36.09 -3.70 16.52
C GLU A 582 -36.38 -2.44 15.68
N PRO A 583 -35.97 -2.36 14.40
CA PRO A 583 -36.47 -1.33 13.51
C PRO A 583 -37.90 -1.65 13.05
N SER A 584 -38.76 -0.66 13.21
CA SER A 584 -40.17 -0.68 12.87
C SER A 584 -40.44 -0.95 11.38
N SER A 585 -41.46 -1.77 11.14
CA SER A 585 -42.04 -2.11 9.85
C SER A 585 -42.73 -0.92 9.16
N GLN A 586 -41.95 -0.11 8.46
CA GLN A 586 -42.44 0.70 7.34
C GLN A 586 -41.65 0.38 6.07
N SER A 587 -41.88 -0.83 5.60
CA SER A 587 -41.62 -1.35 4.27
C SER A 587 -42.53 -0.68 3.24
N LYS A 588 -42.16 0.52 2.79
CA LYS A 588 -42.64 1.07 1.53
C LYS A 588 -41.44 1.42 0.66
N GLU A 589 -41.26 0.60 -0.38
CA GLU A 589 -40.26 0.75 -1.45
C GLU A 589 -38.82 0.65 -0.93
N ILE A 590 -38.35 -0.54 -0.55
CA ILE A 590 -37.40 -1.31 -1.38
C ILE A 590 -36.60 -0.36 -2.29
N LEU A 591 -35.66 0.38 -1.68
CA LEU A 591 -34.66 1.15 -2.39
C LEU A 591 -34.08 0.26 -3.49
N ASP A 592 -34.28 0.74 -4.70
CA ASP A 592 -34.43 -0.05 -5.90
C ASP A 592 -33.32 -1.08 -6.08
N THR A 593 -33.68 -2.27 -6.54
CA THR A 593 -32.81 -3.13 -7.35
C THR A 593 -32.00 -2.37 -8.43
N ARG A 594 -32.36 -1.11 -8.77
CA ARG A 594 -31.64 -0.15 -9.62
C ARG A 594 -30.47 0.61 -8.96
N VAL A 595 -30.40 0.71 -7.62
CA VAL A 595 -29.20 1.14 -6.86
C VAL A 595 -28.25 -0.05 -6.62
N LEU A 596 -28.76 -1.28 -6.65
CA LEU A 596 -28.00 -2.50 -6.31
C LEU A 596 -26.91 -2.90 -7.33
N ALA A 597 -26.93 -2.29 -8.51
CA ALA A 597 -25.87 -2.36 -9.52
C ALA A 597 -25.13 -1.03 -9.68
N THR A 598 -25.49 0.02 -8.90
CA THR A 598 -24.64 1.19 -8.64
C THR A 598 -23.28 0.61 -8.36
N VAL A 599 -22.41 0.69 -9.35
CA VAL A 599 -21.00 0.69 -9.07
C VAL A 599 -20.41 -0.64 -8.55
N VAL A 600 -21.15 -1.77 -8.52
CA VAL A 600 -20.61 -3.16 -8.34
C VAL A 600 -19.27 -3.37 -9.06
N ALA A 601 -19.01 -2.57 -10.09
CA ALA A 601 -17.74 -2.46 -10.76
C ALA A 601 -17.37 -1.06 -11.32
N LEU A 602 -17.51 0.13 -10.67
CA LEU A 602 -16.96 1.40 -11.26
C LEU A 602 -15.44 1.40 -11.51
N GLY A 603 -14.76 0.26 -11.41
CA GLY A 603 -13.61 -0.01 -12.25
C GLY A 603 -13.32 -1.50 -12.42
N SER A 604 -14.27 -2.40 -12.71
CA SER A 604 -13.90 -3.73 -13.23
C SER A 604 -14.25 -3.81 -14.73
N PRO A 605 -13.29 -3.55 -15.64
CA PRO A 605 -13.50 -3.65 -17.10
C PRO A 605 -14.08 -4.99 -17.55
N ARG A 606 -13.94 -6.05 -16.75
CA ARG A 606 -14.38 -7.40 -17.10
C ARG A 606 -15.80 -7.74 -16.70
N PHE A 607 -16.39 -7.02 -15.74
CA PHE A 607 -17.76 -7.32 -15.30
C PHE A 607 -18.80 -6.71 -16.24
N GLN A 608 -18.46 -5.58 -16.86
CA GLN A 608 -19.33 -4.91 -17.86
C GLN A 608 -19.18 -5.51 -19.27
N ASN A 609 -18.01 -6.08 -19.60
CA ASN A 609 -17.74 -6.72 -20.88
C ASN A 609 -18.17 -8.21 -20.95
N ARG A 610 -18.86 -8.76 -19.93
CA ARG A 610 -19.23 -10.18 -19.86
C ARG A 610 -20.72 -10.44 -19.64
#